data_AF-A0A7X3SC70-F1
#
_entry.id   AF-A0A7X3SC70-F1
#
_cell.length_a   1.000
_cell.length_b   1.000
_cell.length_c   1.000
_cell.angle_alpha   90.00
_cell.angle_beta   90.00
_cell.angle_gamma   90.00
#
_symmetry.space_group_name_H-M   'P 1'
#
loop_
_entity.id
_entity.type
_entity.pdbx_description
1 polymer ?
#
loop_
_entity_poly.entity_id
_entity_poly.type
_entity_poly.pdbx_seq_one_letter_code
_entity_poly.pdbx_strand_id
1 'polypeptide(L)' 'MNWIDYEVEKPADGQVVAICTDEGVGSGKYEASFENFTQILMPGDATFRQYRVSHWFPLPESHGVGKQ' A
#
# COMPACT_ATOMS: atom_id res chain seq x y z
N MET A 1 -3.27 -6.27 -9.14
CA MET A 1 -3.04 -5.66 -7.82
C MET A 1 -3.82 -4.36 -7.84
N ASN A 2 -4.83 -4.23 -7.00
CA ASN A 2 -5.75 -3.09 -7.04
C ASN A 2 -5.22 -2.03 -6.10
N TRP A 3 -4.64 -0.96 -6.67
CA TRP A 3 -4.20 0.19 -5.91
C TRP A 3 -5.40 1.08 -5.63
N ILE A 4 -5.61 1.39 -4.35
CA ILE A 4 -6.62 2.35 -3.92
C ILE A 4 -5.91 3.64 -3.51
N ASP A 5 -6.54 4.77 -3.82
CA ASP A 5 -6.13 6.05 -3.24
C ASP A 5 -6.77 6.13 -1.84
N TYR A 6 -5.94 6.32 -0.81
CA TYR A 6 -6.40 6.38 0.57
C TYR A 6 -7.41 7.51 0.80
N GLU A 7 -7.34 8.60 0.05
CA GLU A 7 -8.30 9.71 0.16
C GLU A 7 -9.65 9.39 -0.49
N VAL A 8 -9.69 8.40 -1.38
CA VAL A 8 -10.91 7.99 -2.11
C VAL A 8 -11.56 6.77 -1.46
N GLU A 9 -10.75 5.80 -1.04
CA GLU A 9 -11.23 4.52 -0.51
C GLU A 9 -10.32 4.08 0.65
N LYS A 10 -10.94 3.83 1.81
CA LYS A 10 -10.25 3.31 2.99
C LYS A 10 -10.29 1.77 2.98
N PRO A 11 -9.23 1.08 3.42
CA PRO A 11 -9.26 -0.38 3.62
C PRO A 11 -10.34 -0.80 4.61
N ALA A 12 -10.71 -2.08 4.60
CA ALA A 12 -11.57 -2.64 5.63
C ALA A 12 -10.86 -2.69 6.99
N ASP A 13 -11.62 -2.62 8.08
CA ASP A 13 -11.06 -2.71 9.43
C ASP A 13 -10.27 -4.01 9.61
N GLY A 14 -9.04 -3.88 10.10
CA GLY A 14 -8.09 -4.97 10.30
C GLY A 14 -7.41 -5.51 9.04
N GLN A 15 -7.66 -4.91 7.87
CA GLN A 15 -7.00 -5.31 6.63
C GLN A 15 -5.52 -4.93 6.64
N VAL A 16 -4.67 -5.85 6.18
CA VAL A 16 -3.24 -5.59 5.96
C VAL A 16 -3.03 -5.12 4.52
N VAL A 17 -2.36 -3.98 4.36
CA VAL A 17 -2.09 -3.38 3.06
C VAL A 17 -0.62 -2.97 2.93
N ALA A 18 -0.14 -2.94 1.68
CA ALA A 18 1.08 -2.23 1.34
C ALA A 18 0.75 -0.74 1.18
N ILE A 19 1.57 0.12 1.76
CA ILE A 19 1.39 1.57 1.79
C ILE A 19 2.53 2.17 0.98
N CYS A 20 2.21 3.10 0.08
CA CYS A 20 3.17 3.83 -0.72
C CYS A 20 2.94 5.32 -0.50
N THR A 21 3.94 6.02 0.04
CA THR A 21 3.95 7.47 0.25
C THR A 21 5.11 8.10 -0.54
N ASP A 22 5.18 9.42 -0.52
CA ASP A 22 6.33 10.18 -1.00
C ASP A 22 7.62 9.91 -0.20
N GLU A 23 7.48 9.50 1.06
CA GLU A 23 8.60 9.12 1.94
C GLU A 23 9.08 7.67 1.75
N GLY A 24 8.27 6.79 1.15
CA GLY A 24 8.68 5.41 0.88
C GLY A 24 7.54 4.39 0.79
N VAL A 25 7.89 3.10 0.94
CA VAL A 25 6.93 1.99 0.88
C VAL A 25 7.01 1.19 2.18
N GLY A 26 5.86 0.85 2.73
CA GLY A 26 5.72 0.08 3.97
C GLY A 26 4.52 -0.86 3.95
N SER A 27 4.23 -1.48 5.10
CA SER A 27 3.04 -2.29 5.31
C SER A 27 2.42 -1.97 6.66
N GLY A 28 1.10 -1.92 6.72
CA GLY A 28 0.36 -1.62 7.95
C GLY A 28 -0.95 -2.39 8.01
N LYS A 29 -1.47 -2.55 9.23
CA LYS A 29 -2.84 -2.98 9.48
C LYS A 29 -3.70 -1.73 9.65
N TYR A 30 -4.77 -1.62 8.87
CA TYR A 30 -5.70 -0.51 9.00
C TYR A 30 -6.61 -0.70 10.23
N GLU A 31 -6.79 0.34 11.03
CA GLU A 31 -7.72 0.38 12.16
C GLU A 31 -8.79 1.44 11.90
N ALA A 32 -10.00 1.00 11.55
CA ALA A 32 -11.07 1.89 11.13
C ALA A 32 -11.54 2.81 12.27
N SER A 33 -11.42 2.38 13.53
CA SER A 33 -11.81 3.19 14.70
C SER A 33 -10.92 4.42 14.91
N PHE A 34 -9.70 4.41 14.40
CA PHE A 34 -8.72 5.50 14.55
C PHE A 34 -8.35 6.15 13.22
N GLU A 35 -8.95 5.68 12.12
CA GLU A 35 -8.62 6.09 10.75
C GLU A 35 -7.11 6.12 10.48
N ASN A 36 -6.40 5.11 11.00
CA ASN A 36 -4.94 5.06 10.96
C ASN A 36 -4.41 3.67 10.62
N PHE A 37 -3.08 3.61 10.44
CA PHE A 37 -2.35 2.37 10.25
C PHE A 37 -1.50 2.08 11.47
N THR A 38 -1.67 0.88 12.02
CA THR A 38 -0.74 0.34 13.02
C THR A 38 0.38 -0.38 12.31
N GLN A 39 1.62 -0.04 12.67
CA GLN A 39 2.80 -0.74 12.19
C GLN A 39 2.71 -2.22 12.58
N ILE A 40 2.87 -3.10 11.60
CA ILE A 40 2.98 -4.53 11.82
C ILE A 40 4.44 -4.96 11.66
N LEU A 41 5.00 -5.55 12.71
CA LEU A 41 6.26 -6.28 12.62
C LEU A 41 5.90 -7.70 12.18
N MET A 42 6.15 -8.03 10.91
CA MET A 42 6.00 -9.41 10.45
C MET A 42 7.20 -10.21 10.94
N PRO A 43 7.02 -11.24 11.80
CA PRO A 43 8.12 -12.09 12.22
C PRO A 43 8.56 -12.93 11.01
N GLY A 44 9.74 -12.60 10.49
CA GLY A 44 10.36 -13.28 9.35
C GLY A 44 11.77 -12.73 9.16
N ASP A 45 12.64 -13.54 8.58
CA ASP A 45 13.95 -13.10 8.11
C ASP A 45 13.71 -12.20 6.89
N ALA A 46 13.31 -10.95 7.15
CA ALA A 46 13.05 -9.93 6.14
C ALA A 46 14.39 -9.55 5.53
N THR A 47 14.91 -10.42 4.66
CA THR A 47 16.07 -10.11 3.85
C THR A 47 15.63 -9.01 2.90
N PHE A 48 15.84 -7.77 3.28
CA PHE A 48 15.79 -6.62 2.38
C PHE A 48 16.90 -6.82 1.35
N ARG A 49 16.65 -7.64 0.34
CA ARG A 49 17.39 -7.57 -0.91
C ARG A 49 16.94 -6.25 -1.51
N GLN A 50 17.80 -5.25 -1.43
CA GLN A 50 17.61 -3.98 -2.11
C GLN A 50 17.55 -4.28 -3.62
N TYR A 51 16.36 -4.58 -4.12
CA TYR A 51 16.13 -4.69 -5.55
C TYR A 51 16.21 -3.27 -6.08
N ARG A 52 17.34 -2.93 -6.70
CA ARG A 52 17.45 -1.71 -7.48
C ARG A 52 16.44 -1.83 -8.62
N VAL A 53 15.29 -1.19 -8.46
CA VAL A 53 14.28 -1.04 -9.50
C VAL A 53 14.96 -0.29 -10.65
N SER A 54 15.39 -1.02 -11.67
CA SER A 54 16.07 -0.46 -12.84
C SER A 54 15.08 0.11 -13.84
N HIS A 55 13.83 -0.35 -13.78
CA HIS A 55 12.74 0.06 -14.65
C HIS A 55 11.48 0.10 -13.79
N TRP A 56 10.92 1.29 -13.58
CA TRP A 56 9.56 1.42 -13.07
C TRP A 56 8.62 0.96 -14.19
N PHE A 57 7.73 0.01 -13.90
CA PHE A 57 6.55 -0.13 -14.75
C PHE A 57 5.79 1.20 -14.66
N PRO A 58 5.36 1.78 -15.78
CA PRO A 58 4.52 2.96 -15.73
C PRO A 58 3.31 2.65 -14.86
N LEU A 59 2.95 3.59 -14.00
CA LEU A 59 1.69 3.50 -13.26
C LEU A 59 0.58 3.23 -14.29
N PRO A 60 -0.32 2.26 -14.05
CA PRO A 60 -1.44 2.01 -14.94
C PRO A 60 -2.17 3.32 -15.23
N GLU A 61 -2.48 3.59 -16.49
CA GLU A 61 -3.13 4.84 -16.92
C GLU A 61 -4.50 5.06 -16.26
N SER A 62 -5.06 4.04 -15.61
CA SER A 62 -6.33 4.09 -14.89
C SER A 62 -6.19 3.59 -13.46
N HIS A 63 -5.99 4.51 -12.52
CA HIS A 63 -6.65 4.37 -11.23
C HIS A 63 -8.14 4.64 -11.44
N GLY A 64 -8.94 3.58 -11.61
CA GLY A 64 -10.33 3.58 -11.16
C GLY A 64 -11.34 4.59 -11.74
N VAL A 65 -11.13 5.19 -12.92
CA VAL A 65 -12.25 5.82 -13.66
C VAL A 65 -12.41 5.15 -15.02
N GLY A 66 -12.78 3.88 -14.99
CA GLY A 66 -13.41 3.23 -16.12
C GLY A 66 -14.83 3.77 -16.28
N LYS A 67 -15.01 4.75 -17.16
CA LYS A 67 -16.30 5.08 -17.75
C LYS A 67 -16.82 3.86 -18.52
N GLN A 68 -17.97 3.32 -18.13
CA GLN A 68 -19.15 3.10 -18.98
C GLN A 68 -20.35 2.67 -18.14
#